data_AF-A0AAE1KWC6-F1
#
_entry.id   AF-A0AAE1KWC6-F1
#
_cell.length_a   1.000
_cell.length_b   1.000
_cell.length_c   1.000
_cell.angle_alpha   90.00
_cell.angle_beta   90.00
_cell.angle_gamma   90.00
#
_symmetry.space_group_name_H-M   'P 1'
#
loop_
_entity.id
_entity.type
_entity.pdbx_description
1 polymer ?
#
loop_
_entity_poly.entity_id
_entity_poly.type
_entity_poly.pdbx_seq_one_letter_code
_entity_poly.pdbx_strand_id
1 'polypeptide(L)'
;MVANGECRLNVNINDLRKKSPQRVTGLLNAAHEELPAFHRALKEYVSSVDTNYAKTQEELFVGFEGSFGSKHVSPRTLNARHLGNLVRW
;
A
#
# COMPACT_ATOMS: atom_id res chain seq x y z
N MET A 1 -0.84 -0.93 -15.09
CA MET A 1 -0.28 -2.05 -14.31
C MET A 1 -0.18 -3.34 -15.13
N VAL A 2 -1.27 -4.10 -15.37
CA VAL A 2 -1.19 -5.36 -16.16
C VAL A 2 -0.85 -5.11 -17.64
N ALA A 3 -1.31 -3.99 -18.22
CA ALA A 3 -0.99 -3.64 -19.61
C ALA A 3 0.41 -3.01 -19.80
N ASN A 4 1.08 -2.57 -18.72
CA ASN A 4 2.32 -1.79 -18.79
C ASN A 4 3.57 -2.55 -18.29
N GLY A 5 3.46 -3.80 -17.83
CA GLY A 5 4.60 -4.49 -17.22
C GLY A 5 4.91 -4.02 -15.79
N GLU A 6 4.11 -3.14 -15.21
CA GLU A 6 4.45 -2.49 -13.94
C GLU A 6 4.16 -3.41 -12.75
N CYS A 7 5.18 -3.63 -11.93
CA CYS A 7 5.12 -4.44 -10.71
C CYS A 7 4.43 -3.73 -9.54
N ARG A 8 4.07 -2.44 -9.68
CA ARG A 8 3.57 -1.61 -8.57
C ARG A 8 2.16 -1.09 -8.81
N LEU A 9 1.24 -1.37 -7.89
CA LEU A 9 -0.10 -0.78 -7.88
C LEU A 9 -0.08 0.48 -7.03
N ASN A 10 -0.30 1.63 -7.64
CA ASN A 10 -0.49 2.86 -6.90
C ASN A 10 -1.94 2.99 -6.43
N VAL A 11 -2.13 3.09 -5.12
CA VAL A 11 -3.44 3.09 -4.46
C VAL A 11 -3.62 4.38 -3.67
N ASN A 12 -4.75 5.07 -3.92
CA ASN A 12 -5.08 6.29 -3.21
C ASN A 12 -5.69 5.99 -1.82
N ILE A 13 -5.04 6.48 -0.77
CA ILE A 13 -5.50 6.31 0.62
C ILE A 13 -6.83 7.05 0.87
N ASN A 14 -7.10 8.14 0.15
CA ASN A 14 -8.36 8.88 0.35
C ASN A 14 -9.58 8.03 0.01
N ASP A 15 -9.50 7.21 -1.05
CA ASP A 15 -10.56 6.29 -1.45
C ASP A 15 -10.69 5.11 -0.48
N LEU A 16 -9.56 4.58 0.01
CA LEU A 16 -9.61 3.60 1.10
C LEU A 16 -10.23 4.18 2.37
N ARG A 17 -10.01 5.46 2.67
CA ARG A 17 -10.59 6.10 3.87
C ARG A 17 -12.12 6.20 3.75
N LYS A 18 -12.63 6.45 2.54
CA LYS A 18 -14.08 6.48 2.26
C LYS A 18 -14.71 5.09 2.37
N LYS A 19 -14.05 4.05 1.87
CA LYS A 19 -14.57 2.67 1.93
C LYS A 19 -14.37 1.97 3.28
N SER A 20 -13.24 2.20 3.93
CA SER A 20 -12.81 1.43 5.11
C SER A 20 -11.87 2.27 5.98
N PRO A 21 -12.41 3.23 6.77
CA PRO A 21 -11.61 4.11 7.61
C PRO A 21 -10.82 3.35 8.69
N GLN A 22 -11.34 2.22 9.18
CA GLN A 22 -10.67 1.38 10.17
C GLN A 22 -9.39 0.75 9.61
N ARG A 23 -9.44 0.18 8.41
CA ARG A 23 -8.26 -0.39 7.74
C ARG A 23 -7.21 0.67 7.40
N VAL A 24 -7.63 1.87 7.00
CA VAL A 24 -6.66 2.98 6.79
C VAL A 24 -5.94 3.35 8.08
N THR A 25 -6.64 3.35 9.21
CA THR A 25 -6.01 3.65 10.50
C THR A 25 -5.02 2.54 10.89
N GLY A 26 -5.36 1.28 10.62
CA GLY A 26 -4.46 0.13 10.75
C GLY A 26 -3.23 0.26 9.85
N LEU A 27 -3.41 0.54 8.56
CA LEU A 27 -2.32 0.72 7.60
C LEU A 27 -1.37 1.86 7.97
N LEU A 28 -1.89 2.95 8.54
CA LEU A 28 -1.08 4.09 8.97
C LEU A 28 -0.30 3.81 10.26
N ASN A 29 -0.81 2.94 11.14
CA ASN A 29 -0.23 2.64 12.45
C ASN A 29 0.60 1.35 12.50
N ALA A 30 0.24 0.37 11.68
CA ALA A 30 0.80 -0.96 11.61
C ALA A 30 0.98 -1.36 10.14
N ALA A 31 1.78 -0.58 9.41
CA ALA A 31 2.03 -0.81 8.00
C ALA A 31 2.61 -2.22 7.74
N HIS A 32 3.38 -2.76 8.68
CA HIS A 32 4.08 -4.03 8.52
C HIS A 32 3.17 -5.25 8.39
N GLU A 33 1.96 -5.22 8.99
CA GLU A 33 0.98 -6.31 8.92
C GLU A 33 0.07 -6.15 7.70
N GLU A 34 -0.39 -4.92 7.48
CA GLU A 34 -1.35 -4.63 6.42
C GLU A 34 -0.72 -4.67 5.01
N LEU A 35 0.55 -4.27 4.86
CA LEU A 35 1.27 -4.31 3.57
C LEU A 35 1.39 -5.73 2.97
N PRO A 36 1.93 -6.73 3.68
CA PRO A 36 2.04 -8.08 3.13
C PRO A 36 0.67 -8.73 2.92
N ALA A 37 -0.33 -8.41 3.75
CA ALA A 37 -1.72 -8.83 3.52
C ALA A 37 -2.27 -8.24 2.22
N PHE A 38 -1.98 -6.97 1.93
CA PHE A 38 -2.38 -6.33 0.67
C PHE A 38 -1.67 -6.93 -0.55
N HIS A 39 -0.36 -7.20 -0.45
CA HIS A 39 0.40 -7.84 -1.52
C HIS A 39 -0.15 -9.24 -1.84
N ARG A 40 -0.49 -10.03 -0.81
CA ARG A 40 -1.12 -11.35 -0.98
C ARG A 40 -2.49 -11.25 -1.64
N ALA A 41 -3.36 -10.40 -1.13
CA ALA A 41 -4.71 -10.21 -1.68
C ALA A 41 -4.66 -9.72 -3.14
N LEU A 42 -3.71 -8.85 -3.47
CA LEU A 42 -3.48 -8.39 -4.84
C LEU A 42 -3.00 -9.54 -5.73
N LYS A 43 -2.06 -10.38 -5.26
CA LYS A 43 -1.57 -11.54 -6.00
C LYS A 43 -2.70 -12.53 -6.31
N GLU A 44 -3.55 -12.82 -5.33
CA GLU A 44 -4.73 -13.68 -5.54
C GLU A 44 -5.71 -13.06 -6.55
N TYR A 45 -5.97 -11.75 -6.46
CA TYR A 45 -6.85 -11.06 -7.40
C TYR A 45 -6.29 -11.06 -8.83
N VAL A 46 -5.00 -10.73 -9.00
CA VAL A 46 -4.33 -10.76 -10.31
C VAL A 46 -4.31 -12.18 -10.86
N SER A 47 -4.04 -13.19 -10.03
CA SER A 47 -4.08 -14.60 -10.44
C SER A 47 -5.47 -15.05 -10.90
N SER A 48 -6.55 -14.47 -10.36
CA SER A 48 -7.92 -14.73 -10.80
C SER A 48 -8.29 -14.03 -12.10
N VAL A 49 -7.64 -12.90 -12.41
CA VAL A 49 -7.92 -12.10 -13.63
C VAL A 49 -7.03 -12.54 -14.79
N ASP A 50 -5.74 -12.74 -14.56
CA ASP A 50 -4.76 -13.13 -15.57
C ASP A 50 -3.71 -14.10 -14.98
N THR A 51 -3.84 -15.37 -15.35
CA THR A 51 -2.97 -16.46 -14.86
C THR A 51 -1.57 -16.42 -15.49
N ASN A 52 -1.39 -15.69 -16.60
CA ASN A 52 -0.11 -15.60 -17.31
C ASN A 52 0.78 -14.55 -16.65
N TYR A 53 0.21 -13.41 -16.26
CA TYR A 53 0.90 -12.34 -15.55
C TYR A 53 1.39 -12.75 -14.16
N ALA A 54 0.65 -13.63 -13.48
CA ALA A 54 1.01 -14.18 -12.17
C ALA A 54 2.29 -15.04 -12.19
N LYS A 55 2.70 -15.57 -13.35
CA LYS A 55 3.95 -16.34 -13.51
C LYS A 55 5.16 -15.46 -13.81
N THR A 56 4.94 -14.27 -14.40
CA THR A 56 6.02 -13.38 -14.83
C THR A 56 6.46 -12.42 -13.72
N GLN A 57 5.59 -12.14 -12.75
CA GLN A 57 5.82 -11.14 -11.72
C GLN A 57 5.67 -11.78 -10.33
N GLU A 58 6.77 -12.33 -9.81
CA GLU A 58 6.77 -13.05 -8.52
C GLU A 58 6.41 -12.14 -7.33
N GLU A 59 6.72 -10.85 -7.43
CA GLU A 59 6.48 -9.83 -6.40
C GLU A 59 5.73 -8.62 -6.97
N LEU A 60 4.45 -8.53 -6.65
CA LEU A 60 3.65 -7.34 -6.87
C LEU A 60 3.75 -6.44 -5.63
N PHE A 61 4.11 -5.18 -5.86
CA PHE A 61 4.23 -4.16 -4.84
C PHE A 61 3.00 -3.25 -4.85
N VAL A 62 2.64 -2.72 -3.70
CA VAL A 62 1.58 -1.71 -3.58
C VAL A 62 2.22 -0.40 -3.12
N GLY A 63 2.12 0.61 -3.98
CA GLY A 63 2.40 1.99 -3.65
C GLY A 63 1.18 2.66 -3.05
N PHE A 64 1.40 3.50 -2.05
CA PHE A 64 0.33 4.33 -1.51
C PHE A 64 0.57 5.78 -1.90
N GLU A 65 -0.49 6.42 -2.36
CA GLU A 65 -0.53 7.82 -2.68
C GLU A 65 -1.75 8.49 -2.04
N GLY A 66 -1.72 9.81 -1.96
CA GLY A 66 -2.78 10.60 -1.34
C GLY A 66 -2.41 11.22 0.00
N SER A 67 -3.42 11.68 0.73
CA SER A 67 -3.20 12.57 1.88
C SER A 67 -3.05 11.75 3.17
N PHE A 68 -1.83 11.69 3.70
CA PHE A 68 -1.50 11.02 4.96
C PHE A 68 -1.89 11.86 6.19
N GLY A 69 -2.44 13.06 5.99
CA GLY A 69 -2.88 13.96 7.06
C GLY A 69 -1.75 14.34 7.99
N SER A 70 -1.92 14.05 9.29
CA SER A 70 -0.95 14.36 10.34
C SER A 70 0.36 13.56 10.28
N LYS A 71 0.46 12.53 9.41
CA LYS A 71 1.69 11.75 9.17
C LYS A 71 2.53 12.25 7.99
N HIS A 72 2.22 13.45 7.51
CA HIS A 72 3.11 14.21 6.63
C HIS A 72 4.20 14.86 7.49
N VAL A 73 5.42 14.37 7.38
CA VAL A 73 6.53 14.75 8.26
C VAL A 73 7.70 15.26 7.42
N SER A 74 8.31 16.35 7.87
CA SER A 74 9.60 16.77 7.33
C SER A 74 10.72 15.89 7.91
N PRO A 75 11.92 15.86 7.29
CA PRO A 75 13.05 15.09 7.82
C PRO A 75 13.41 15.51 9.26
N ARG A 76 13.12 16.77 9.62
CA ARG A 76 13.31 17.34 10.96
C ARG A 76 12.30 16.83 11.99
N THR A 77 11.11 16.41 11.55
CA THR A 77 10.01 15.91 12.40
C THR A 77 9.96 14.38 12.44
N LEU A 78 10.80 13.70 11.64
CA LEU A 78 10.93 12.25 11.62
C LEU A 78 11.64 11.74 12.89
N ASN A 79 10.85 11.50 13.93
CA ASN A 79 11.34 10.95 15.21
C ASN A 79 11.03 9.44 15.33
N ALA A 80 11.72 8.73 16.24
CA ALA A 80 11.58 7.28 16.47
C ALA A 80 10.15 6.82 16.80
N ARG A 81 9.26 7.74 17.21
CA ARG A 81 7.82 7.49 17.42
C ARG A 81 7.07 7.09 16.14
N HIS A 82 7.66 7.28 14.97
CA HIS A 82 7.08 6.87 13.69
C HIS A 82 7.56 5.48 13.22
N LEU A 83 8.34 4.74 14.01
CA LEU A 83 8.67 3.35 13.69
C LEU A 83 7.37 2.52 13.58
N GLY A 84 7.23 1.76 12.49
CA GLY A 84 6.04 0.97 12.19
C GLY A 84 4.90 1.76 11.53
N ASN A 85 4.99 3.09 11.47
CA ASN A 85 4.01 3.95 10.81
C ASN A 85 4.36 4.20 9.35
N LEU A 86 3.34 4.25 8.50
CA LEU A 86 3.46 4.77 7.15
C LEU A 86 3.45 6.29 7.21
N VAL A 87 4.60 6.90 6.89
CA VAL A 87 4.79 8.36 6.86
C VAL A 87 5.10 8.82 5.45
N ARG A 88 4.71 10.06 5.15
CA ARG A 88 5.03 10.73 3.90
C ARG A 88 6.01 11.87 4.18
N TRP A 89 7.06 11.94 3.38
CA TRP A 89 7.92 13.12 3.26
C TRP A 89 7.48 13.96 2.06
#